data_AF-A0A6G1WQ97-F1
#
_entry.id   AF-A0A6G1WQ97-F1
#
_cell.length_a   1.000
_cell.length_b   1.000
_cell.length_c   1.000
_cell.angle_alpha   90.00
_cell.angle_beta   90.00
_cell.angle_gamma   90.00
#
_symmetry.space_group_name_H-M   'P 1'
#
loop_
_entity.id
_entity.type
_entity.pdbx_description
1 polymer ?
#
loop_
_entity_poly.entity_id
_entity_poly.type
_entity_poly.pdbx_seq_one_letter_code
_entity_poly.pdbx_strand_id
1 'polypeptide(L)'
;MKKITIEALLTWAFTKELGKVGSGGTYAGPGYSVAWSGLLEMAALGTMVDRSPNVYGAIPGFVYEGEPAADAVVVGDAVRALAHEGFEIADGWNPVPDWIDELGLIAEAVEKLAAEQRKRADRLSGRHILSLVITSAVLDRGPTWQGNAPKTVMVEHRGKPAWFVMRKAKDRTGKIYEYENNGFDQRRQRPYKGAYRKWCLDRSIRGDVLSRLDWQLWQSALELLHLRLSAPKCLSSHELLPFRPNRAPWKLALGIAQITDNVG
;
A
#
# COMPACT_ATOMS: atom_id res chain seq x y z
N MET A 1 9.64 -31.15 11.99
CA MET A 1 9.41 -29.86 11.28
C MET A 1 7.92 -29.58 11.26
N LYS A 2 7.52 -28.34 11.57
CA LYS A 2 6.11 -27.93 11.59
C LYS A 2 5.75 -27.24 10.27
N LYS A 3 4.67 -27.68 9.62
CA LYS A 3 4.16 -27.04 8.40
C LYS A 3 3.46 -25.72 8.74
N ILE A 4 3.76 -24.67 7.99
CA ILE A 4 3.24 -23.32 8.23
C ILE A 4 3.08 -22.55 6.91
N THR A 5 2.11 -21.64 6.82
CA THR A 5 2.00 -20.72 5.68
C THR A 5 3.00 -19.57 5.82
N ILE A 6 3.31 -18.88 4.72
CA ILE A 6 4.25 -17.74 4.76
C ILE A 6 3.70 -16.61 5.65
N GLU A 7 2.40 -16.36 5.61
CA GLU A 7 1.74 -15.34 6.42
C GLU A 7 1.83 -15.70 7.91
N ALA A 8 1.49 -16.93 8.28
CA ALA A 8 1.56 -17.37 9.68
C ALA A 8 2.99 -17.38 10.22
N LEU A 9 3.99 -17.71 9.38
CA LEU A 9 5.40 -17.63 9.74
C LEU A 9 5.82 -16.17 10.01
N LEU A 10 5.41 -15.24 9.15
CA LEU A 10 5.67 -13.81 9.33
C LEU A 10 4.98 -13.27 10.59
N THR A 11 3.69 -13.55 10.78
CA THR A 11 2.95 -13.14 11.99
C THR A 11 3.64 -13.67 13.24
N TRP A 12 4.00 -14.96 13.29
CA TRP A 12 4.72 -15.53 14.42
C TRP A 12 6.07 -14.83 14.66
N ALA A 13 6.88 -14.65 13.62
CA ALA A 13 8.18 -14.02 13.74
C ALA A 13 8.06 -12.59 14.30
N PHE A 14 7.19 -11.74 13.74
CA PHE A 14 7.08 -10.34 14.12
C PHE A 14 6.33 -10.09 15.43
N THR A 15 5.37 -10.95 15.80
CA THR A 15 4.56 -10.74 17.01
C THR A 15 5.08 -11.50 18.24
N LYS A 16 5.84 -12.58 18.06
CA LYS A 16 6.29 -13.45 19.17
C LYS A 16 7.80 -13.52 19.35
N GLU A 17 8.59 -13.42 18.28
CA GLU A 17 10.02 -13.72 18.37
C GLU A 17 10.91 -12.49 18.21
N LEU A 18 10.69 -11.67 17.19
CA LEU A 18 11.58 -10.55 16.86
C LEU A 18 11.54 -9.44 17.90
N GLY A 19 10.47 -9.34 18.70
CA GLY A 19 10.42 -8.45 19.88
C GLY A 19 11.37 -8.88 21.02
N LYS A 20 11.89 -10.11 21.00
CA LYS A 20 12.90 -10.56 21.97
C LYS A 20 14.28 -9.96 21.68
N VAL A 21 14.55 -9.60 20.42
CA VAL A 21 15.80 -8.93 20.02
C VAL A 21 15.88 -7.56 20.70
N GLY A 22 16.87 -7.38 21.56
CA GLY A 22 17.05 -6.16 22.35
C GLY A 22 16.23 -6.09 23.64
N SER A 23 15.52 -7.16 24.02
CA SER A 23 14.77 -7.23 25.30
C SER A 23 15.65 -7.42 26.55
N GLY A 24 16.99 -7.46 26.40
CA GLY A 24 17.95 -7.41 27.51
C GLY A 24 18.96 -8.57 27.62
N GLY A 25 19.18 -9.36 26.57
CA GLY A 25 20.01 -10.58 26.62
C GLY A 25 21.52 -10.46 26.40
N THR A 26 22.06 -9.30 26.00
CA THR A 26 23.48 -9.21 25.62
C THR A 26 24.16 -8.05 26.37
N TYR A 27 25.09 -8.43 27.25
CA TYR A 27 25.94 -7.59 28.13
C TYR A 27 25.44 -7.24 29.54
N ALA A 28 24.76 -8.16 30.21
CA ALA A 28 24.78 -8.14 31.67
C ALA A 28 25.15 -9.53 32.19
N GLY A 29 26.27 -9.61 32.91
CA GLY A 29 26.55 -10.74 33.81
C GLY A 29 25.44 -10.91 34.85
N PRO A 30 25.62 -11.79 35.85
CA PRO A 30 24.54 -12.12 36.78
C PRO A 30 24.13 -10.88 37.59
N GLY A 31 23.04 -10.21 37.17
CA GLY A 31 22.47 -9.08 37.90
C GLY A 31 21.64 -8.09 37.08
N TYR A 32 20.31 -8.22 37.14
CA TYR A 32 19.39 -7.15 37.54
C TYR A 32 19.40 -5.74 36.88
N SER A 33 19.98 -5.46 35.70
CA SER A 33 20.09 -4.04 35.25
C SER A 33 19.00 -3.51 34.30
N VAL A 34 18.51 -4.29 33.33
CA VAL A 34 17.64 -3.73 32.25
C VAL A 34 16.15 -3.73 32.60
N ALA A 35 15.67 -4.74 33.35
CA ALA A 35 14.29 -4.76 33.83
C ALA A 35 14.06 -3.70 34.93
N TRP A 36 15.07 -3.42 35.75
CA TRP A 36 15.02 -2.37 36.77
C TRP A 36 15.14 -0.97 36.17
N SER A 37 15.86 -0.77 35.05
CA SER A 37 15.93 0.55 34.41
C SER A 37 14.56 0.99 33.86
N GLY A 38 13.79 0.08 33.25
CA GLY A 38 12.42 0.38 32.79
C GLY A 38 11.46 0.70 33.95
N LEU A 39 11.63 0.02 35.10
CA LEU A 39 10.83 0.27 36.31
C LEU A 39 11.24 1.59 37.00
N LEU A 40 12.53 1.95 36.97
CA LEU A 40 13.05 3.23 37.46
C LEU A 40 12.61 4.41 36.57
N GLU A 41 12.60 4.23 35.25
CA GLU A 41 12.09 5.24 34.30
C GLU A 41 10.58 5.46 34.49
N MET A 42 9.81 4.37 34.65
CA MET A 42 8.38 4.46 34.98
C MET A 42 8.14 5.11 36.35
N ALA A 43 8.95 4.79 37.35
CA ALA A 43 8.88 5.42 38.67
C ALA A 43 9.27 6.91 38.64
N ALA A 44 10.21 7.30 37.78
CA ALA A 44 10.67 8.68 37.63
C ALA A 44 9.72 9.56 36.81
N LEU A 45 9.12 9.02 35.74
CA LEU A 45 8.32 9.77 34.78
C LEU A 45 6.81 9.57 34.95
N GLY A 46 6.38 8.63 35.79
CA GLY A 46 4.97 8.28 35.98
C GLY A 46 4.30 7.70 34.73
N THR A 47 5.06 7.40 33.68
CA THR A 47 4.58 6.90 32.39
C THR A 47 5.59 5.94 31.79
N MET A 48 5.11 5.03 30.96
CA MET A 48 5.96 4.10 30.21
C MET A 48 6.64 4.86 29.07
N VAL A 49 7.98 4.87 29.05
CA VAL A 49 8.76 5.46 27.95
C VAL A 49 8.65 4.56 26.73
N ASP A 50 8.26 5.14 25.59
CA ASP A 50 8.16 4.43 24.33
C ASP A 50 9.56 3.95 23.89
N ARG A 51 9.66 2.68 23.50
CA ARG A 51 10.92 2.10 23.05
C ARG A 51 11.02 2.23 21.54
N SER A 52 12.17 2.70 21.06
CA SER A 52 12.45 2.70 19.63
C SER A 52 12.39 1.28 19.05
N PRO A 53 11.83 1.11 17.84
CA PRO A 53 11.87 -0.17 17.14
C PRO A 53 13.31 -0.69 17.00
N ASN A 54 13.48 -2.01 17.09
CA ASN A 54 14.77 -2.65 16.85
C ASN A 54 15.12 -2.71 15.35
N VAL A 55 16.23 -3.38 15.02
CA VAL A 55 16.71 -3.51 13.62
C VAL A 55 15.73 -4.18 12.65
N TYR A 56 14.72 -4.87 13.18
CA TYR A 56 13.65 -5.53 12.41
C TYR A 56 12.36 -4.68 12.38
N GLY A 57 12.32 -3.53 13.05
CA GLY A 57 11.11 -2.71 13.17
C GLY A 57 10.12 -3.22 14.23
N ALA A 58 10.50 -4.19 15.06
CA ALA A 58 9.70 -4.68 16.19
C ALA A 58 10.04 -3.90 17.47
N ILE A 59 9.04 -3.65 18.32
CA ILE A 59 9.27 -3.01 19.63
C ILE A 59 9.81 -4.07 20.61
N PRO A 60 11.00 -3.86 21.22
CA PRO A 60 11.56 -4.82 22.16
C PRO A 60 10.67 -4.99 23.40
N GLY A 61 10.43 -6.25 23.79
CA GLY A 61 9.64 -6.58 24.98
C GLY A 61 10.25 -5.98 26.26
N PHE A 62 9.38 -5.58 27.19
CA PHE A 62 9.80 -5.04 28.49
C PHE A 62 10.42 -6.09 29.41
N VAL A 63 10.05 -7.34 29.22
CA VAL A 63 10.54 -8.50 29.97
C VAL A 63 11.40 -9.35 29.04
N TYR A 64 12.50 -9.89 29.57
CA TYR A 64 13.32 -10.85 28.84
C TYR A 64 12.58 -12.19 28.75
N GLU A 65 12.20 -12.57 27.54
CA GLU A 65 11.48 -13.82 27.24
C GLU A 65 12.40 -14.88 26.59
N GLY A 66 13.72 -14.72 26.73
CA GLY A 66 14.73 -15.56 26.10
C GLY A 66 15.22 -15.04 24.76
N GLU A 67 16.12 -15.80 24.14
CA GLU A 67 16.63 -15.49 22.80
C GLU A 67 15.57 -15.77 21.72
N PRO A 68 15.55 -14.98 20.64
CA PRO A 68 14.67 -15.23 19.50
C PRO A 68 15.01 -16.58 18.85
N ALA A 69 13.98 -17.27 18.36
CA ALA A 69 14.18 -18.46 17.55
C ALA A 69 15.06 -18.17 16.31
N ALA A 70 15.98 -19.07 15.97
CA ALA A 70 16.89 -18.90 14.83
C ALA A 70 16.14 -18.69 13.50
N ASP A 71 15.05 -19.44 13.28
CA ASP A 71 14.18 -19.28 12.11
C ASP A 71 13.57 -17.87 12.04
N ALA A 72 13.22 -17.25 13.17
CA ALA A 72 12.64 -15.92 13.19
C ALA A 72 13.67 -14.84 12.81
N VAL A 73 14.93 -14.99 13.22
CA VAL A 73 16.03 -14.10 12.82
C VAL A 73 16.23 -14.19 11.30
N VAL A 74 16.26 -15.41 10.74
CA VAL A 74 16.36 -15.63 9.29
C VAL A 74 15.20 -14.96 8.53
N VAL A 75 13.97 -15.09 9.05
CA VAL A 75 12.80 -14.41 8.50
C VAL A 75 12.95 -12.89 8.55
N GLY A 76 13.38 -12.34 9.69
CA GLY A 76 13.61 -10.91 9.86
C GLY A 76 14.65 -10.35 8.89
N ASP A 77 15.76 -11.06 8.70
CA ASP A 77 16.81 -10.68 7.76
C ASP A 77 16.31 -10.73 6.29
N ALA A 78 15.56 -11.77 5.93
CA ALA A 78 14.96 -11.90 4.60
C ALA A 78 13.96 -10.78 4.31
N VAL A 79 13.16 -10.39 5.30
CA VAL A 79 12.22 -9.27 5.19
C VAL A 79 12.97 -7.95 5.07
N ARG A 80 14.00 -7.71 5.88
CA ARG A 80 14.83 -6.50 5.80
C ARG A 80 15.50 -6.36 4.43
N ALA A 81 15.91 -7.46 3.81
CA ALA A 81 16.48 -7.46 2.47
C ALA A 81 15.52 -6.89 1.40
N LEU A 82 14.19 -6.93 1.62
CA LEU A 82 13.20 -6.31 0.73
C LEU A 82 13.42 -4.80 0.55
N ALA A 83 14.05 -4.12 1.51
CA ALA A 83 14.38 -2.70 1.38
C ALA A 83 15.32 -2.38 0.20
N HIS A 84 16.05 -3.39 -0.27
CA HIS A 84 16.97 -3.29 -1.41
C HIS A 84 16.37 -3.82 -2.72
N GLU A 85 15.13 -4.33 -2.68
CA GLU A 85 14.43 -4.81 -3.87
C GLU A 85 13.73 -3.66 -4.59
N GLY A 86 13.78 -3.70 -5.92
CA GLY A 86 13.06 -2.79 -6.80
C GLY A 86 11.76 -3.43 -7.29
N PHE A 87 10.69 -2.64 -7.32
CA PHE A 87 9.43 -3.05 -7.93
C PHE A 87 9.00 -1.99 -8.94
N GLU A 88 8.62 -2.45 -10.12
CA GLU A 88 8.26 -1.61 -11.26
C GLU A 88 6.79 -1.77 -11.61
N ILE A 89 6.18 -0.65 -12.02
CA ILE A 89 4.82 -0.65 -12.57
C ILE A 89 4.94 -0.69 -14.08
N ALA A 90 4.57 -1.83 -14.65
CA ALA A 90 4.60 -2.06 -16.10
C ALA A 90 3.75 -1.04 -16.87
N ASP A 91 4.08 -0.87 -18.15
CA ASP A 91 3.25 -0.11 -19.09
C ASP A 91 1.89 -0.79 -19.28
N GLY A 92 0.84 0.01 -19.40
CA GLY A 92 -0.54 -0.50 -19.50
C GLY A 92 -1.09 -1.11 -18.21
N TRP A 93 -0.46 -0.85 -17.05
CA TRP A 93 -0.96 -1.30 -15.75
C TRP A 93 -2.38 -0.75 -15.49
N ASN A 94 -3.34 -1.67 -15.38
CA ASN A 94 -4.71 -1.38 -15.02
C ASN A 94 -5.13 -2.18 -13.77
N PRO A 95 -5.18 -1.53 -12.58
CA PRO A 95 -5.61 -2.17 -11.35
C PRO A 95 -7.13 -2.23 -11.20
N VAL A 96 -7.92 -1.56 -12.05
CA VAL A 96 -9.38 -1.44 -11.95
C VAL A 96 -10.10 -1.89 -13.23
N PRO A 97 -9.82 -3.11 -13.76
CA PRO A 97 -10.45 -3.60 -14.98
C PRO A 97 -11.96 -3.87 -14.83
N ASP A 98 -12.43 -3.98 -13.59
CA ASP A 98 -13.81 -4.23 -13.18
C ASP A 98 -14.68 -2.97 -13.14
N TRP A 99 -14.08 -1.79 -13.30
CA TRP A 99 -14.83 -0.53 -13.26
C TRP A 99 -15.27 -0.13 -14.66
N ILE A 100 -16.55 0.21 -14.81
CA ILE A 100 -17.12 0.69 -16.06
C ILE A 100 -16.61 2.11 -16.32
N ASP A 101 -15.99 2.32 -17.49
CA ASP A 101 -15.39 3.60 -17.88
C ASP A 101 -15.78 4.02 -19.30
N GLU A 102 -17.05 4.38 -19.49
CA GLU A 102 -17.59 4.75 -20.80
C GLU A 102 -16.94 6.01 -21.40
N LEU A 103 -16.49 6.94 -20.56
CA LEU A 103 -15.91 8.21 -20.98
C LEU A 103 -14.37 8.24 -20.93
N GLY A 104 -13.71 7.15 -20.54
CA GLY A 104 -12.25 7.08 -20.42
C GLY A 104 -11.65 7.87 -19.25
N LEU A 105 -12.48 8.36 -18.32
CA LEU A 105 -12.05 9.23 -17.21
C LEU A 105 -11.29 8.43 -16.15
N ILE A 106 -11.69 7.18 -15.92
CA ILE A 106 -11.01 6.29 -14.96
C ILE A 106 -9.66 5.91 -15.53
N ALA A 107 -9.59 5.49 -16.80
CA ALA A 107 -8.34 5.15 -17.48
C ALA A 107 -7.36 6.32 -17.49
N GLU A 108 -7.83 7.55 -17.77
CA GLU A 108 -6.99 8.74 -17.72
C GLU A 108 -6.46 9.01 -16.30
N ALA A 109 -7.31 8.89 -15.28
CA ALA A 109 -6.91 9.09 -13.90
C ALA A 109 -5.92 8.02 -13.42
N VAL A 110 -6.12 6.75 -13.80
CA VAL A 110 -5.21 5.64 -13.50
C VAL A 110 -3.86 5.86 -14.17
N GLU A 111 -3.81 6.25 -15.45
CA GLU A 111 -2.53 6.45 -16.14
C GLU A 111 -1.75 7.63 -15.54
N LYS A 112 -2.44 8.72 -15.15
CA LYS A 112 -1.81 9.82 -14.41
C LYS A 112 -1.18 9.33 -13.10
N LEU A 113 -1.90 8.52 -12.34
CA LEU A 113 -1.38 7.93 -11.10
C LEU A 113 -0.22 6.98 -11.36
N ALA A 114 -0.30 6.12 -12.38
CA ALA A 114 0.76 5.20 -12.77
C ALA A 114 2.03 5.97 -13.16
N ALA A 115 1.90 7.01 -13.98
CA ALA A 115 3.02 7.87 -14.38
C ALA A 115 3.67 8.59 -13.18
N GLU A 116 2.89 9.03 -12.19
CA GLU A 116 3.43 9.57 -10.94
C GLU A 116 4.22 8.54 -10.14
N GLN A 117 3.71 7.30 -10.04
CA GLN A 117 4.38 6.24 -9.29
C GLN A 117 5.64 5.73 -9.99
N ARG A 118 5.63 5.61 -11.33
CA ARG A 118 6.84 5.25 -12.11
C ARG A 118 7.98 6.23 -11.87
N LYS A 119 7.69 7.53 -11.72
CA LYS A 119 8.71 8.55 -11.37
C LYS A 119 9.29 8.39 -9.96
N ARG A 120 8.60 7.70 -9.05
CA ARG A 120 9.00 7.49 -7.64
C ARG A 120 9.68 6.15 -7.39
N ALA A 121 9.68 5.24 -8.37
CA ALA A 121 10.04 3.83 -8.20
C ALA A 121 11.44 3.60 -7.59
N ASP A 122 12.40 4.48 -7.90
CA ASP A 122 13.83 4.21 -7.64
C ASP A 122 14.31 4.52 -6.20
N ARG A 123 13.58 5.32 -5.42
CA ARG A 123 14.05 5.78 -4.09
C ARG A 123 13.20 5.40 -2.89
N LEU A 124 11.97 4.92 -3.11
CA LEU A 124 10.99 4.68 -2.03
C LEU A 124 10.30 3.30 -2.08
N SER A 125 10.46 2.52 -3.14
CA SER A 125 9.67 1.29 -3.37
C SER A 125 10.00 0.16 -2.39
N GLY A 126 11.26 -0.24 -2.25
CA GLY A 126 11.66 -1.35 -1.36
C GLY A 126 11.36 -1.07 0.13
N ARG A 127 11.59 0.17 0.60
CA ARG A 127 11.27 0.56 1.99
C ARG A 127 9.77 0.57 2.27
N HIS A 128 8.96 1.02 1.32
CA HIS A 128 7.50 0.96 1.43
C HIS A 128 7.03 -0.49 1.58
N ILE A 129 7.59 -1.41 0.79
CA ILE A 129 7.21 -2.83 0.80
C ILE A 129 7.67 -3.52 2.08
N LEU A 130 8.86 -3.21 2.58
CA LEU A 130 9.30 -3.63 3.91
C LEU A 130 8.27 -3.24 4.97
N SER A 131 7.88 -1.95 5.00
CA SER A 131 6.89 -1.44 5.95
C SER A 131 5.54 -2.14 5.80
N LEU A 132 5.10 -2.38 4.56
CA LEU A 132 3.86 -3.06 4.23
C LEU A 132 3.83 -4.50 4.75
N VAL A 133 4.91 -5.26 4.56
CA VAL A 133 5.05 -6.64 5.03
C VAL A 133 5.04 -6.70 6.56
N ILE A 134 5.83 -5.84 7.23
CA ILE A 134 5.88 -5.78 8.70
C ILE A 134 4.50 -5.44 9.26
N THR A 135 3.87 -4.39 8.74
CA THR A 135 2.55 -3.93 9.20
C THR A 135 1.51 -5.03 9.02
N SER A 136 1.53 -5.73 7.88
CA SER A 136 0.58 -6.81 7.60
C SER A 136 0.79 -8.02 8.51
N ALA A 137 2.05 -8.36 8.82
CA ALA A 137 2.39 -9.44 9.73
C ALA A 137 1.99 -9.13 11.19
N VAL A 138 2.21 -7.89 11.64
CA VAL A 138 1.85 -7.46 12.99
C VAL A 138 0.32 -7.40 13.18
N LEU A 139 -0.41 -6.93 12.16
CA LEU A 139 -1.87 -6.83 12.21
C LEU A 139 -2.57 -8.16 11.89
N ASP A 140 -1.82 -9.21 11.55
CA ASP A 140 -2.33 -10.51 11.08
C ASP A 140 -3.36 -10.39 9.94
N ARG A 141 -3.16 -9.41 9.06
CA ARG A 141 -4.03 -9.13 7.92
C ARG A 141 -3.26 -8.45 6.79
N GLY A 142 -3.58 -8.81 5.55
CA GLY A 142 -3.04 -8.13 4.37
C GLY A 142 -3.58 -6.71 4.20
N PRO A 143 -2.98 -5.89 3.32
CA PRO A 143 -3.51 -4.59 2.96
C PRO A 143 -4.91 -4.71 2.37
N THR A 144 -5.71 -3.66 2.54
CA THR A 144 -7.04 -3.63 1.91
C THR A 144 -6.88 -3.35 0.41
N TRP A 145 -7.71 -3.96 -0.42
CA TRP A 145 -7.77 -3.72 -1.87
C TRP A 145 -9.17 -3.38 -2.37
N GLN A 146 -10.15 -3.41 -1.47
CA GLN A 146 -11.54 -3.09 -1.78
C GLN A 146 -11.66 -1.61 -2.10
N GLY A 147 -12.44 -1.33 -3.14
CA GLY A 147 -12.71 0.03 -3.59
C GLY A 147 -13.98 0.02 -4.42
N ASN A 148 -14.75 1.10 -4.30
CA ASN A 148 -16.00 1.26 -5.03
C ASN A 148 -15.73 1.98 -6.35
N ALA A 149 -16.42 1.61 -7.42
CA ALA A 149 -16.34 2.36 -8.68
C ALA A 149 -16.87 3.79 -8.47
N PRO A 150 -16.17 4.84 -8.94
CA PRO A 150 -16.67 6.20 -8.91
C PRO A 150 -17.85 6.33 -9.88
N LYS A 151 -18.67 7.37 -9.69
CA LYS A 151 -19.68 7.76 -10.66
C LYS A 151 -19.12 8.84 -11.57
N THR A 152 -19.46 8.75 -12.84
CA THR A 152 -19.20 9.82 -13.79
C THR A 152 -20.30 10.86 -13.68
N VAL A 153 -19.93 12.08 -13.29
CA VAL A 153 -20.86 13.19 -13.06
C VAL A 153 -20.49 14.38 -13.95
N MET A 154 -21.51 15.14 -14.35
CA MET A 154 -21.28 16.38 -15.08
C MET A 154 -20.71 17.42 -14.12
N VAL A 155 -19.74 18.23 -14.59
CA VAL A 155 -19.20 19.30 -13.76
C VAL A 155 -20.29 20.37 -13.56
N GLU A 156 -20.53 20.73 -12.31
CA GLU A 156 -21.55 21.71 -11.93
C GLU A 156 -20.96 22.91 -11.21
N HIS A 157 -21.60 24.07 -11.39
CA HIS A 157 -21.36 25.27 -10.61
C HIS A 157 -22.68 25.73 -10.00
N ARG A 158 -22.75 25.79 -8.67
CA ARG A 158 -23.96 26.16 -7.91
C ARG A 158 -25.18 25.30 -8.29
N GLY A 159 -25.00 23.99 -8.44
CA GLY A 159 -26.05 23.02 -8.75
C GLY A 159 -26.61 23.10 -10.18
N LYS A 160 -25.89 23.73 -11.11
CA LYS A 160 -26.25 23.78 -12.54
C LYS A 160 -25.07 23.28 -13.38
N PRO A 161 -25.32 22.58 -14.50
CA PRO A 161 -24.29 22.17 -15.43
C PRO A 161 -23.39 23.34 -15.85
N ALA A 162 -22.10 23.19 -15.60
CA ALA A 162 -21.10 24.17 -15.98
C ALA A 162 -20.85 24.11 -17.49
N TRP A 163 -20.71 25.29 -18.09
CA TRP A 163 -20.32 25.44 -19.48
C TRP A 163 -18.87 25.90 -19.53
N PHE A 164 -18.10 25.33 -20.46
CA PHE A 164 -16.69 25.63 -20.66
C PHE A 164 -16.47 26.09 -22.09
N VAL A 165 -15.56 27.03 -22.30
CA VAL A 165 -15.15 27.46 -23.64
C VAL A 165 -13.63 27.62 -23.67
N MET A 166 -13.00 27.08 -24.72
CA MET A 166 -11.56 27.30 -24.93
C MET A 166 -11.34 28.70 -25.48
N ARG A 167 -10.47 29.48 -24.82
CA ARG A 167 -10.04 30.80 -25.28
C ARG A 167 -8.53 30.85 -25.43
N LYS A 168 -8.06 31.77 -26.26
CA LYS A 168 -6.63 32.07 -26.44
C LYS A 168 -6.29 33.32 -25.65
N ALA A 169 -5.22 33.26 -24.85
CA ALA A 169 -4.60 34.40 -24.19
C ALA A 169 -3.14 34.53 -24.65
N LYS A 170 -2.59 35.73 -24.51
CA LYS A 170 -1.18 36.02 -24.79
C LYS A 170 -0.47 36.26 -23.47
N ASP A 171 0.58 35.50 -23.21
CA ASP A 171 1.44 35.69 -22.04
C ASP A 171 2.31 36.96 -22.19
N ARG A 172 2.94 37.42 -21.10
CA ARG A 172 3.82 38.60 -21.06
C ARG A 172 5.02 38.48 -22.01
N THR A 173 5.41 37.25 -22.32
CA THR A 173 6.47 36.89 -23.29
C THR A 173 5.98 36.86 -24.75
N GLY A 174 4.68 37.08 -24.97
CA GLY A 174 4.05 37.08 -26.29
C GLY A 174 3.59 35.71 -26.79
N LYS A 175 3.83 34.64 -26.04
CA LYS A 175 3.37 33.28 -26.37
C LYS A 175 1.85 33.17 -26.21
N ILE A 176 1.18 32.66 -27.25
CA ILE A 176 -0.26 32.37 -27.20
C ILE A 176 -0.45 31.02 -26.50
N TYR A 177 -1.31 30.98 -25.49
CA TYR A 177 -1.73 29.75 -24.83
C TYR A 177 -3.26 29.64 -24.81
N GLU A 178 -3.73 28.40 -24.85
CA GLU A 178 -5.15 28.09 -24.73
C GLU A 178 -5.49 27.85 -23.26
N TYR A 179 -6.62 28.40 -22.81
CA TYR A 179 -7.13 28.19 -21.45
C TYR A 179 -8.64 27.99 -21.47
N GLU A 180 -9.10 27.17 -20.54
CA GLU A 180 -10.53 26.92 -20.32
C GLU A 180 -11.11 28.08 -19.49
N ASN A 181 -12.18 28.70 -19.98
CA ASN A 181 -12.90 29.77 -19.28
C ASN A 181 -14.39 29.42 -19.14
N ASN A 182 -15.12 30.14 -18.29
CA ASN A 182 -16.56 30.01 -18.15
C ASN A 182 -17.26 30.26 -19.50
N GLY A 183 -17.90 29.21 -20.00
CA GLY A 183 -18.64 29.17 -21.25
C GLY A 183 -20.06 29.72 -21.16
N PHE A 184 -20.51 30.18 -19.99
CA PHE A 184 -21.86 30.71 -19.80
C PHE A 184 -21.87 32.25 -19.76
N ASP A 185 -22.63 32.86 -20.67
CA ASP A 185 -22.85 34.31 -20.68
C ASP A 185 -23.92 34.67 -19.64
N GLN A 186 -23.51 35.20 -18.49
CA GLN A 186 -24.43 35.60 -17.41
C GLN A 186 -25.37 36.75 -17.82
N ARG A 187 -24.98 37.61 -18.77
CA ARG A 187 -25.82 38.72 -19.21
C ARG A 187 -26.91 38.25 -20.16
N ARG A 188 -26.58 37.32 -21.07
CA ARG A 188 -27.52 36.77 -22.06
C ARG A 188 -28.22 35.49 -21.61
N GLN A 189 -27.89 35.00 -20.41
CA GLN A 189 -28.42 33.76 -19.82
C GLN A 189 -28.33 32.55 -20.76
N ARG A 190 -27.25 32.47 -21.56
CA ARG A 190 -27.06 31.41 -22.56
C ARG A 190 -25.59 31.03 -22.73
N PRO A 191 -25.27 29.80 -23.14
CA PRO A 191 -23.90 29.42 -23.43
C PRO A 191 -23.31 30.20 -24.61
N TYR A 192 -22.00 30.46 -24.58
CA TYR A 192 -21.25 31.00 -25.71
C TYR A 192 -21.24 30.00 -26.88
N LYS A 193 -21.04 30.50 -28.11
CA LYS A 193 -20.84 29.66 -29.29
C LYS A 193 -19.58 28.83 -29.10
N GLY A 194 -19.69 27.50 -29.26
CA GLY A 194 -18.59 26.57 -29.01
C GLY A 194 -18.37 26.24 -27.54
N ALA A 195 -19.27 26.65 -26.64
CA ALA A 195 -19.23 26.15 -25.27
C ALA A 195 -19.62 24.67 -25.22
N TYR A 196 -18.92 23.91 -24.39
CA TYR A 196 -19.13 22.48 -24.19
C TYR A 196 -19.32 22.17 -22.71
N ARG A 197 -19.73 20.93 -22.42
CA ARG A 197 -19.91 20.40 -21.08
C ARG A 197 -18.81 19.41 -20.77
N LYS A 198 -18.42 19.34 -19.50
CA LYS A 198 -17.34 18.49 -19.01
C LYS A 198 -17.88 17.47 -18.02
N TRP A 199 -17.25 16.31 -18.03
CA TRP A 199 -17.52 15.23 -17.09
C TRP A 199 -16.31 15.03 -16.19
N CYS A 200 -16.55 14.65 -14.94
CA CYS A 200 -15.52 14.29 -13.98
C CYS A 200 -15.99 13.11 -13.15
N LEU A 201 -15.05 12.52 -12.40
CA LEU A 201 -15.40 11.55 -11.37
C LEU A 201 -15.98 12.28 -10.16
N ASP A 202 -17.00 11.69 -9.53
CA ASP A 202 -17.65 12.21 -8.32
C ASP A 202 -16.70 12.26 -7.11
N ARG A 203 -15.69 11.39 -7.09
CA ARG A 203 -14.64 11.34 -6.08
C ARG A 203 -13.28 11.00 -6.68
N SER A 204 -12.23 11.22 -5.89
CA SER A 204 -10.89 10.75 -6.22
C SER A 204 -10.79 9.24 -6.09
N ILE A 205 -10.24 8.58 -7.11
CA ILE A 205 -9.97 7.14 -7.14
C ILE A 205 -8.57 6.78 -6.62
N ARG A 206 -7.78 7.79 -6.21
CA ARG A 206 -6.37 7.61 -5.86
C ARG A 206 -6.17 6.56 -4.76
N GLY A 207 -6.96 6.65 -3.69
CA GLY A 207 -6.86 5.74 -2.56
C GLY A 207 -7.15 4.29 -2.97
N ASP A 208 -8.22 4.07 -3.71
CA ASP A 208 -8.63 2.73 -4.19
C ASP A 208 -7.59 2.11 -5.12
N VAL A 209 -7.06 2.90 -6.06
CA VAL A 209 -6.01 2.49 -7.01
C VAL A 209 -4.71 2.12 -6.28
N LEU A 210 -4.27 2.96 -5.33
CA LEU A 210 -3.06 2.69 -4.56
C LEU A 210 -3.23 1.49 -3.62
N SER A 211 -4.42 1.28 -3.08
CA SER A 211 -4.73 0.10 -2.24
C SER A 211 -4.58 -1.21 -3.01
N ARG A 212 -5.03 -1.23 -4.28
CA ARG A 212 -4.84 -2.38 -5.18
C ARG A 212 -3.38 -2.57 -5.60
N LEU A 213 -2.63 -1.47 -5.75
CA LEU A 213 -1.17 -1.54 -5.97
C LEU A 213 -0.47 -2.16 -4.76
N ASP A 214 -0.76 -1.68 -3.55
CA ASP A 214 -0.17 -2.20 -2.31
C ASP A 214 -0.46 -3.70 -2.15
N TRP A 215 -1.67 -4.15 -2.47
CA TRP A 215 -1.98 -5.58 -2.50
C TRP A 215 -1.10 -6.38 -3.46
N GLN A 216 -0.91 -5.88 -4.69
CA GLN A 216 -0.05 -6.53 -5.69
C GLN A 216 1.41 -6.60 -5.25
N LEU A 217 1.92 -5.51 -4.66
CA LEU A 217 3.26 -5.43 -4.13
C LEU A 217 3.45 -6.40 -2.95
N TRP A 218 2.49 -6.42 -2.01
CA TRP A 218 2.52 -7.32 -0.87
C TRP A 218 2.51 -8.79 -1.31
N GLN A 219 1.62 -9.19 -2.22
CA GLN A 219 1.58 -10.55 -2.75
C GLN A 219 2.87 -10.95 -3.49
N SER A 220 3.50 -10.00 -4.20
CA SER A 220 4.77 -10.25 -4.89
C SER A 220 5.94 -10.35 -3.90
N ALA A 221 5.93 -9.56 -2.84
CA ALA A 221 6.88 -9.67 -1.74
C ALA A 221 6.75 -11.02 -1.01
N LEU A 222 5.52 -11.48 -0.75
CA LEU A 222 5.28 -12.80 -0.17
C LEU A 222 5.80 -13.93 -1.05
N GLU A 223 5.63 -13.85 -2.38
CA GLU A 223 6.18 -14.86 -3.30
C GLU A 223 7.72 -14.86 -3.26
N LEU A 224 8.35 -13.69 -3.26
CA LEU A 224 9.80 -13.57 -3.16
C LEU A 224 10.34 -14.12 -1.83
N LEU A 225 9.69 -13.78 -0.71
CA LEU A 225 10.04 -14.30 0.61
C LEU A 225 9.85 -15.81 0.69
N HIS A 226 8.73 -16.32 0.16
CA HIS A 226 8.45 -17.75 0.10
C HIS A 226 9.55 -18.48 -0.67
N LEU A 227 9.96 -17.98 -1.84
CA LEU A 227 11.03 -18.57 -2.63
C LEU A 227 12.38 -18.57 -1.89
N ARG A 228 12.72 -17.49 -1.19
CA ARG A 228 13.95 -17.38 -0.40
C ARG A 228 13.96 -18.33 0.79
N LEU A 229 12.88 -18.34 1.57
CA LEU A 229 12.78 -19.10 2.82
C LEU A 229 12.51 -20.59 2.59
N SER A 230 11.98 -20.97 1.42
CA SER A 230 11.82 -22.38 1.03
C SER A 230 13.13 -23.02 0.56
N ALA A 231 14.23 -22.27 0.46
CA ALA A 231 15.52 -22.81 0.08
C ALA A 231 15.99 -23.89 1.08
N PRO A 232 16.66 -24.96 0.61
CA PRO A 232 17.12 -26.04 1.49
C PRO A 232 17.97 -25.51 2.65
N LYS A 233 17.70 -25.99 3.87
CA LYS A 233 18.40 -25.60 5.12
C LYS A 233 18.26 -24.13 5.53
N CYS A 234 17.36 -23.36 4.92
CA CYS A 234 17.10 -21.98 5.33
C CYS A 234 16.33 -21.93 6.66
N LEU A 235 15.29 -22.75 6.80
CA LEU A 235 14.52 -22.91 8.02
C LEU A 235 14.85 -24.26 8.68
N SER A 236 15.05 -24.25 10.00
CA SER A 236 15.44 -25.41 10.79
C SER A 236 14.24 -26.14 11.40
N SER A 237 13.24 -25.39 11.85
CA SER A 237 12.10 -25.91 12.63
C SER A 237 10.80 -25.90 11.83
N HIS A 238 10.70 -25.03 10.83
CA HIS A 238 9.51 -24.83 10.01
C HIS A 238 9.68 -25.33 8.57
N GLU A 239 8.59 -25.82 8.00
CA GLU A 239 8.48 -26.16 6.58
C GLU A 239 7.36 -25.33 5.97
N LEU A 240 7.66 -24.56 4.92
CA LEU A 240 6.68 -23.71 4.27
C LEU A 240 5.71 -24.54 3.41
N LEU A 241 4.42 -24.31 3.60
CA LEU A 241 3.40 -24.80 2.67
C LEU A 241 3.54 -24.09 1.31
N PRO A 242 3.12 -24.72 0.20
CA PRO A 242 3.12 -24.07 -1.11
C PRO A 242 2.32 -22.76 -1.08
N PHE A 243 2.92 -21.70 -1.63
CA PHE A 243 2.27 -20.40 -1.75
C PHE A 243 1.93 -20.11 -3.22
N ARG A 244 0.76 -19.52 -3.45
CA ARG A 244 0.31 -19.07 -4.77
C ARG A 244 -0.22 -17.64 -4.62
N PRO A 245 0.48 -16.63 -5.17
CA PRO A 245 0.07 -15.25 -5.00
C PRO A 245 -1.24 -14.96 -5.75
N ASN A 246 -2.21 -14.35 -5.06
CA ASN A 246 -3.43 -13.83 -5.67
C ASN A 246 -3.31 -12.31 -5.83
N ARG A 247 -2.71 -11.87 -6.94
CA ARG A 247 -2.41 -10.45 -7.19
C ARG A 247 -3.61 -9.59 -7.58
N ALA A 248 -4.71 -10.20 -8.00
CA ALA A 248 -5.87 -9.46 -8.49
C ALA A 248 -7.18 -10.16 -8.11
N PRO A 249 -7.49 -10.29 -6.80
CA PRO A 249 -8.70 -10.97 -6.33
C PRO A 249 -9.98 -10.38 -6.92
N TRP A 250 -9.99 -9.07 -7.19
CA TRP A 250 -11.12 -8.36 -7.83
C TRP A 250 -11.43 -8.84 -9.26
N LYS A 251 -10.48 -9.49 -9.97
CA LYS A 251 -10.78 -10.07 -11.30
C LYS A 251 -11.70 -11.29 -11.20
N LEU A 252 -11.67 -12.03 -10.09
CA LEU A 252 -12.55 -13.18 -9.86
C LEU A 252 -13.98 -12.73 -9.54
N ALA A 253 -14.14 -11.55 -8.91
CA ALA A 253 -15.45 -10.97 -8.62
C ALA A 253 -16.26 -10.67 -9.91
N LEU A 254 -15.58 -10.32 -11.01
CA LEU A 254 -16.21 -10.14 -12.33
C LEU A 254 -16.83 -11.43 -12.88
N GLY A 255 -16.16 -12.56 -12.68
CA GLY A 255 -16.64 -13.85 -13.19
C GLY A 255 -17.92 -14.33 -12.49
N ILE A 256 -18.10 -14.00 -11.21
CA ILE A 256 -19.31 -14.40 -10.46
C ILE A 256 -20.50 -13.49 -10.80
N ALA A 257 -20.28 -12.17 -10.93
CA ALA A 257 -21.34 -11.22 -11.30
C ALA A 257 -21.88 -11.48 -12.72
N GLN A 258 -21.03 -11.86 -13.68
CA GLN A 258 -21.46 -12.18 -15.04
C GLN A 258 -22.24 -13.50 -15.16
N ILE A 259 -22.08 -14.44 -14.21
CA ILE A 259 -22.86 -15.68 -14.17
C ILE A 259 -24.26 -15.40 -13.62
N THR A 260 -24.41 -14.48 -12.67
CA THR A 260 -25.73 -14.13 -12.13
C THR A 260 -26.58 -13.30 -13.07
N ASP A 261 -25.98 -12.49 -13.95
CA ASP A 261 -26.70 -11.68 -14.93
C ASP A 261 -27.15 -12.48 -16.18
N ASN A 262 -26.59 -13.67 -16.43
CA ASN A 262 -26.97 -14.54 -17.55
C ASN A 262 -28.01 -15.62 -17.18
N VAL A 263 -28.55 -15.57 -15.96
CA VAL A 263 -29.61 -16.48 -15.46
C VAL A 263 -30.91 -15.72 -15.15
N GLY A 264 -31.03 -14.47 -15.62
CA GLY A 264 -32.23 -13.63 -15.49
C GLY A 264 -33.08 -13.58 -16.75
#